data_AF-A0A8J2KSM1-F1
#
_entry.id   AF-A0A8J2KSM1-F1
#
_cell.length_a   1.000
_cell.length_b   1.000
_cell.length_c   1.000
_cell.angle_alpha   90.00
_cell.angle_beta   90.00
_cell.angle_gamma   90.00
#
_symmetry.space_group_name_H-M   'P 1'
#
loop_
_entity.id
_entity.type
_entity.pdbx_description
1 polymer ?
#
loop_
_entity_poly.entity_id
_entity_poly.type
_entity_poly.pdbx_seq_one_letter_code
_entity_poly.pdbx_strand_id
1 'polypeptide(L)'
;MSVEIFQSCPLIASCVFIVSAIWFIKLCFPNRNAQLLDKFPAPYRLPLIDHAWMANTHYDDIVKMAFSFWKTYGERYRLKFGPHNFILLAKPDDAEKLLTSSINIEKGQTYSFLLPWLGEGLLTSKGCVYIF
;
A
#
# COMPACT_ATOMS: atom_id res chain seq x y z
N MET A 1 2.06 -42.50 0.77
CA MET A 1 2.19 -41.24 -0.02
C MET A 1 0.88 -40.85 -0.72
N SER A 2 0.16 -41.75 -1.38
CA SER A 2 -1.14 -41.45 -2.04
C SER A 2 -2.31 -41.15 -1.09
N VAL A 3 -2.35 -41.76 0.10
CA VAL A 3 -3.44 -41.58 1.08
C VAL A 3 -3.40 -40.21 1.78
N GLU A 4 -2.21 -39.67 2.06
CA GLU A 4 -2.04 -38.34 2.68
C GLU A 4 -2.45 -37.20 1.73
N ILE A 5 -2.24 -37.38 0.43
CA ILE A 5 -2.66 -36.44 -0.61
C ILE A 5 -4.20 -36.36 -0.67
N PHE A 6 -4.89 -37.49 -0.55
CA PHE A 6 -6.35 -37.54 -0.59
C PHE A 6 -6.99 -36.88 0.64
N GLN A 7 -6.37 -37.01 1.82
CA GLN A 7 -6.85 -36.43 3.07
C GLN A 7 -6.55 -34.92 3.19
N SER A 8 -5.51 -34.45 2.49
CA SER A 8 -5.13 -33.03 2.40
C SER A 8 -5.98 -32.24 1.39
N CYS A 9 -6.57 -32.91 0.39
CA CYS A 9 -7.40 -32.31 -0.65
C CYS A 9 -8.64 -31.54 -0.15
N PRO A 10 -9.46 -32.06 0.81
CA PRO A 10 -10.61 -31.31 1.34
C PRO A 10 -10.21 -30.11 2.21
N LEU A 11 -9.06 -30.20 2.90
CA LEU A 11 -8.51 -29.08 3.67
C LEU A 11 -8.11 -27.93 2.73
N ILE A 12 -7.41 -28.24 1.63
CA ILE A 12 -7.02 -27.21 0.65
C ILE A 12 -8.26 -26.57 0.02
N ALA A 13 -9.25 -27.37 -0.39
CA ALA A 13 -10.48 -26.86 -1.00
C ALA A 13 -11.26 -25.94 -0.04
N SER A 14 -11.39 -26.32 1.23
CA SER A 14 -12.03 -25.47 2.25
C SER A 14 -11.24 -24.18 2.52
N CYS A 15 -9.91 -24.23 2.59
CA CYS A 15 -9.08 -23.03 2.70
C CYS A 15 -9.27 -22.08 1.52
N VAL A 16 -9.27 -22.59 0.29
CA VAL A 16 -9.52 -21.78 -0.91
C VAL A 16 -10.91 -21.15 -0.87
N PHE A 17 -11.93 -21.92 -0.49
CA PHE A 17 -13.30 -21.41 -0.35
C PHE A 17 -13.37 -20.29 0.69
N ILE A 18 -12.80 -20.48 1.89
CA ILE A 18 -12.77 -19.48 2.96
C ILE A 18 -12.05 -18.21 2.50
N VAL A 19 -10.87 -18.34 1.87
CA VAL A 19 -10.11 -17.18 1.35
C VAL A 19 -10.93 -16.44 0.29
N SER A 20 -11.56 -17.16 -0.63
CA SER A 20 -12.40 -16.57 -1.68
C SER A 20 -13.62 -15.85 -1.10
N ALA A 21 -14.25 -16.40 -0.06
CA ALA A 21 -15.39 -15.80 0.62
C ALA A 21 -14.99 -14.54 1.39
N ILE A 22 -13.87 -14.56 2.12
CA ILE A 22 -13.33 -13.39 2.81
C ILE A 22 -13.00 -12.28 1.80
N TRP A 23 -12.37 -12.65 0.67
CA TRP A 23 -12.05 -11.72 -0.40
C TRP A 23 -13.31 -11.10 -1.01
N PHE A 24 -14.32 -11.91 -1.31
CA PHE A 24 -15.61 -11.47 -1.85
C PHE A 24 -16.34 -10.53 -0.86
N ILE A 25 -16.37 -10.86 0.43
CA ILE A 25 -16.95 -10.01 1.46
C ILE A 25 -16.24 -8.65 1.52
N LYS A 26 -14.90 -8.64 1.47
CA LYS A 26 -14.13 -7.37 1.44
C LYS A 26 -14.36 -6.54 0.18
N LEU A 27 -14.65 -7.19 -0.96
CA LEU A 27 -15.02 -6.49 -2.19
C LEU A 27 -16.43 -5.89 -2.10
N CYS A 28 -17.40 -6.63 -1.57
CA CYS A 28 -18.78 -6.16 -1.45
C CYS A 28 -18.97 -5.14 -0.33
N PHE A 29 -18.20 -5.24 0.75
CA PHE A 29 -18.31 -4.39 1.94
C PHE A 29 -16.99 -3.67 2.22
N PRO A 30 -16.66 -2.62 1.44
CA PRO A 30 -15.47 -1.83 1.67
C PRO A 30 -15.58 -1.11 3.02
N ASN A 31 -14.52 -1.23 3.84
CA ASN A 31 -14.46 -0.54 5.12
C ASN A 31 -14.40 0.99 4.95
N ARG A 32 -14.64 1.73 6.03
CA ARG A 32 -14.63 3.21 6.01
C ARG A 32 -13.36 3.80 5.39
N ASN A 33 -12.20 3.21 5.65
CA ASN A 33 -10.92 3.69 5.11
C ASN A 33 -10.85 3.51 3.59
N ALA A 34 -11.29 2.37 3.06
CA ALA A 34 -11.38 2.14 1.62
C ALA A 34 -12.30 3.16 0.94
N GLN A 35 -13.45 3.45 1.55
CA GLN A 35 -14.40 4.47 1.05
C GLN A 35 -13.80 5.88 1.06
N LEU A 36 -13.03 6.24 2.10
CA LEU A 36 -12.34 7.54 2.15
C LEU A 36 -11.26 7.64 1.07
N LEU A 37 -10.52 6.56 0.87
CA LEU A 37 -9.51 6.47 -0.17
C LEU A 37 -10.13 6.53 -1.58
N ASP A 38 -11.34 5.99 -1.76
CA ASP A 38 -12.05 5.99 -3.05
C ASP A 38 -12.47 7.38 -3.54
N LYS A 39 -12.35 8.40 -2.69
CA LYS A 39 -12.54 9.80 -3.09
C LYS A 39 -11.38 10.36 -3.91
N PHE A 40 -10.20 9.75 -3.85
CA PHE A 40 -9.04 10.19 -4.62
C PHE A 40 -9.03 9.55 -6.01
N PRO A 41 -8.67 10.32 -7.06
CA PRO A 41 -8.49 9.75 -8.38
C PRO A 41 -7.37 8.72 -8.33
N ALA A 42 -7.57 7.62 -9.05
CA ALA A 42 -6.63 6.51 -9.10
C ALA A 42 -6.65 5.88 -10.50
N PRO A 43 -5.53 5.30 -10.94
CA PRO A 43 -5.51 4.44 -12.11
C PRO A 43 -6.44 3.23 -11.97
N TYR A 44 -6.60 2.52 -13.08
CA TYR A 44 -7.38 1.30 -13.08
C TYR A 44 -6.78 0.25 -12.12
N ARG A 45 -7.64 -0.34 -11.29
CA ARG A 45 -7.28 -1.30 -10.25
C ARG A 45 -7.79 -2.69 -10.61
N LEU A 46 -6.90 -3.68 -10.50
CA LEU A 46 -7.30 -5.09 -10.60
C LEU A 46 -7.84 -5.59 -9.24
N PRO A 47 -8.87 -6.44 -9.21
CA PRO A 47 -9.54 -6.86 -7.97
C PRO A 47 -8.65 -7.69 -7.03
N LEU A 48 -7.50 -8.20 -7.51
CA LEU A 48 -6.53 -8.96 -6.70
C LEU A 48 -5.17 -8.24 -6.55
N ILE A 49 -4.59 -7.80 -7.67
CA ILE A 49 -3.23 -7.22 -7.72
C ILE A 49 -3.26 -5.70 -7.49
N ASP A 50 -4.43 -5.07 -7.62
CA ASP A 50 -4.61 -3.62 -7.50
C ASP A 50 -3.72 -2.85 -8.50
N HIS A 51 -2.82 -1.98 -8.04
CA HIS A 51 -1.81 -1.32 -8.87
C HIS A 51 -0.47 -2.05 -8.90
N ALA A 52 -0.33 -3.21 -8.25
CA ALA A 52 0.97 -3.88 -8.16
C ALA A 52 1.50 -4.40 -9.51
N TRP A 53 0.68 -4.46 -10.55
CA TRP A 53 1.15 -4.70 -11.91
C TRP A 53 2.07 -3.57 -12.42
N MET A 54 1.95 -2.35 -11.86
CA MET A 54 2.83 -1.21 -12.17
C MET A 54 4.19 -1.32 -11.47
N ALA A 55 4.35 -2.21 -10.49
CA ALA A 55 5.62 -2.39 -9.79
C ALA A 55 6.73 -2.97 -10.67
N ASN A 56 6.38 -3.52 -11.84
CA ASN A 56 7.35 -3.99 -12.84
C ASN A 56 7.97 -2.86 -13.69
N THR A 57 7.77 -1.60 -13.31
CA THR A 57 8.37 -0.46 -13.99
C THR A 57 9.86 -0.41 -13.71
N HIS A 58 10.67 -0.15 -14.75
CA HIS A 58 12.11 0.04 -14.60
C HIS A 58 12.39 1.20 -13.65
N TYR A 59 13.40 1.06 -12.78
CA TYR A 59 13.69 2.04 -11.73
C TYR A 59 13.93 3.46 -12.27
N ASP A 60 14.57 3.56 -13.44
CA ASP A 60 14.82 4.84 -14.13
C ASP A 60 13.55 5.55 -14.61
N ASP A 61 12.43 4.82 -14.73
CA ASP A 61 11.17 5.35 -15.24
C ASP A 61 10.13 5.62 -14.15
N ILE A 62 10.39 5.26 -12.89
CA ILE A 62 9.46 5.49 -11.77
C ILE A 62 9.12 6.98 -11.63
N VAL A 63 10.13 7.84 -11.75
CA VAL A 63 9.94 9.30 -11.67
C VAL A 63 9.09 9.80 -12.85
N LYS A 64 9.37 9.33 -14.07
CA LYS A 64 8.60 9.71 -15.26
C LYS A 64 7.15 9.24 -15.16
N MET A 65 6.94 8.03 -14.64
CA MET A 65 5.61 7.49 -14.36
C MET A 65 4.87 8.37 -13.35
N ALA A 66 5.51 8.74 -12.24
CA ALA A 66 4.91 9.62 -11.23
C ALA A 66 4.49 10.98 -11.82
N PHE A 67 5.33 11.59 -12.66
CA PHE A 67 4.97 12.82 -13.39
C PHE A 67 3.83 12.61 -14.38
N SER A 68 3.78 11.47 -15.08
CA SER A 68 2.68 11.15 -15.98
C SER A 68 1.35 11.04 -15.24
N PHE A 69 1.34 10.38 -14.07
CA PHE A 69 0.15 10.25 -13.23
C PHE A 69 -0.28 11.59 -12.64
N TRP A 70 0.67 12.44 -12.25
CA TRP A 70 0.35 13.79 -11.83
C TRP A 70 -0.37 14.56 -12.95
N LYS A 71 0.12 14.49 -14.20
CA LYS A 71 -0.54 15.13 -15.34
C LYS A 71 -1.94 14.57 -15.62
N THR A 72 -2.15 13.27 -15.44
CA THR A 72 -3.42 12.60 -15.77
C THR A 72 -4.46 12.69 -14.66
N TYR A 73 -4.06 12.52 -13.40
CA TYR A 73 -4.95 12.40 -12.24
C TYR A 73 -4.95 13.66 -11.35
N GLY A 74 -4.07 14.63 -11.64
CA GLY A 74 -3.93 15.88 -10.89
C GLY A 74 -2.98 15.76 -9.69
N GLU A 75 -2.96 16.81 -8.88
CA GLU A 75 -1.98 16.98 -7.79
C GLU A 75 -2.22 16.07 -6.58
N ARG A 76 -3.29 15.29 -6.59
CA ARG A 76 -3.69 14.37 -5.52
C ARG A 76 -4.21 13.10 -6.16
N TYR A 77 -3.48 12.01 -6.02
CA TYR A 77 -3.94 10.71 -6.52
C TYR A 77 -3.51 9.59 -5.59
N ARG A 78 -4.15 8.44 -5.76
CA ARG A 78 -3.91 7.27 -4.91
C ARG A 78 -3.37 6.11 -5.74
N LEU A 79 -2.42 5.40 -5.15
CA LEU A 79 -1.95 4.09 -5.58
C LEU A 79 -2.16 3.09 -4.44
N LYS A 80 -2.43 1.84 -4.78
CA LYS A 80 -2.60 0.76 -3.81
C LYS A 80 -1.86 -0.48 -4.28
N PHE A 81 -0.99 -0.98 -3.42
CA PHE A 81 -0.13 -2.14 -3.67
C PHE A 81 -0.45 -3.19 -2.61
N GLY A 82 -1.28 -4.17 -2.98
CA GLY A 82 -1.78 -5.18 -2.05
C GLY A 82 -2.48 -4.53 -0.85
N PRO A 83 -2.01 -4.75 0.39
CA PRO A 83 -2.59 -4.16 1.60
C PRO A 83 -2.20 -2.69 1.82
N HIS A 84 -1.17 -2.17 1.12
CA HIS A 84 -0.63 -0.84 1.36
C HIS A 84 -1.25 0.21 0.45
N ASN A 85 -1.64 1.34 1.03
CA ASN A 85 -2.24 2.47 0.32
C ASN A 85 -1.28 3.66 0.35
N PHE A 86 -1.09 4.27 -0.80
CA PHE A 86 -0.23 5.44 -0.99
C PHE A 86 -1.09 6.57 -1.57
N ILE A 87 -1.08 7.71 -0.88
CA ILE A 87 -1.67 8.94 -1.40
C ILE A 87 -0.50 9.82 -1.80
N LEU A 88 -0.42 10.16 -3.08
CA LEU A 88 0.60 11.03 -3.62
C LEU A 88 0.03 12.45 -3.68
N LEU A 89 0.75 13.37 -3.04
CA LEU A 89 0.38 14.76 -2.89
C LEU A 89 1.49 15.62 -3.48
N ALA A 90 1.14 16.37 -4.51
CA ALA A 90 2.04 17.33 -5.16
C ALA A 90 1.68 18.79 -4.83
N LYS A 91 0.52 19.01 -4.19
CA LYS A 91 0.07 20.36 -3.82
C LYS A 91 0.77 20.84 -2.55
N PRO A 92 1.38 22.04 -2.55
CA PRO A 92 2.14 22.56 -1.40
C PRO A 92 1.31 22.71 -0.13
N ASP A 93 0.08 23.24 -0.21
CA ASP A 93 -0.79 23.43 0.96
C ASP A 93 -1.10 22.12 1.71
N ASP A 94 -1.18 21.00 0.99
CA ASP A 94 -1.47 19.69 1.59
C ASP A 94 -0.23 19.09 2.23
N ALA A 95 0.91 19.26 1.56
CA ALA A 95 2.21 18.86 2.09
C ALA A 95 2.51 19.63 3.39
N GLU A 96 2.29 20.94 3.41
CA GLU A 96 2.49 21.77 4.61
C GLU A 96 1.63 21.29 5.78
N LYS A 97 0.33 21.06 5.55
CA LYS A 97 -0.59 20.57 6.60
C LYS A 97 -0.17 19.21 7.15
N LEU A 98 0.27 18.30 6.29
CA LEU A 98 0.69 16.98 6.72
C LEU A 98 2.04 17.01 7.45
N LEU A 99 3.01 17.78 6.93
CA LEU A 99 4.36 17.87 7.49
C LEU A 99 4.41 18.67 8.79
N THR A 100 3.47 19.60 9.00
CA THR A 100 3.36 20.39 10.23
C THR A 100 2.55 19.67 11.32
N SER A 101 1.76 18.66 10.96
CA SER A 101 0.91 17.95 11.91
C SER A 101 1.73 17.07 12.86
N SER A 102 1.47 17.18 14.16
CA SER A 102 2.09 16.33 15.17
C SER A 102 1.59 14.89 15.18
N ILE A 103 0.47 14.62 14.51
CA ILE A 103 -0.20 13.32 14.48
C ILE A 103 0.49 12.36 13.50
N ASN A 104 1.09 12.89 12.43
CA ASN A 104 1.68 12.11 11.33
C ASN A 104 3.23 12.21 11.30
N ILE A 105 3.87 12.51 12.43
CA ILE A 105 5.33 12.66 12.53
C ILE A 105 6.06 11.32 12.32
N GLU A 106 5.44 10.21 12.72
CA GLU A 106 6.08 8.90 12.58
C GLU A 106 6.30 8.54 11.11
N LYS A 107 7.48 7.95 10.83
CA LYS A 107 7.83 7.46 9.51
C LYS A 107 6.82 6.40 9.06
N GLY A 108 6.41 6.48 7.79
CA GLY A 108 5.46 5.53 7.22
C GLY A 108 5.99 4.09 7.24
N GLN A 109 5.08 3.11 7.14
CA GLN A 109 5.41 1.67 7.17
C GLN A 109 6.54 1.26 6.21
N THR A 110 6.73 1.98 5.10
CA THR A 110 7.79 1.71 4.12
C THR A 110 9.21 1.78 4.73
N TYR A 111 9.41 2.53 5.82
CA TYR A 111 10.70 2.57 6.51
C TYR A 111 11.02 1.27 7.27
N SER A 112 10.03 0.39 7.47
CA SER A 112 10.28 -0.94 8.06
C SER A 112 11.21 -1.81 7.21
N PHE A 113 11.26 -1.60 5.89
CA PHE A 113 12.21 -2.27 5.01
C PHE A 113 13.66 -1.82 5.24
N LEU A 114 13.86 -0.61 5.79
CA LEU A 114 15.19 -0.06 6.09
C LEU A 114 15.69 -0.46 7.48
N LEU A 115 14.79 -0.84 8.40
CA LEU A 115 15.15 -1.20 9.78
C LEU A 115 16.21 -2.31 9.88
N PRO A 116 16.16 -3.42 9.10
CA PRO A 116 17.18 -4.46 9.20
C PRO A 116 18.57 -4.02 8.75
N TRP A 117 18.66 -2.96 7.92
CA TRP A 117 19.93 -2.45 7.39
C TRP A 117 20.49 -1.29 8.21
N LEU A 118 19.64 -0.32 8.59
CA LEU A 118 20.06 0.92 9.26
C LEU A 118 19.77 0.95 10.76
N GLY A 119 19.03 -0.03 11.29
CA GLY A 119 18.57 -0.03 12.68
C GLY A 119 17.61 1.13 12.99
N GLU A 120 17.47 1.46 14.27
CA GLU A 120 16.79 2.67 14.74
C GLU A 120 17.80 3.83 14.81
N GLY A 121 17.69 4.77 13.87
CA GLY A 121 18.57 5.95 13.78
C GLY A 121 17.83 7.14 13.19
N LEU A 122 18.54 8.19 12.75
CA LEU A 122 17.93 9.44 12.29
C LEU A 122 16.81 9.25 11.24
N LEU A 123 17.00 8.31 10.30
CA LEU A 123 16.06 8.08 9.21
C LEU A 123 14.85 7.22 9.62
N THR A 124 14.97 6.41 10.67
CA THR A 124 13.99 5.37 11.05
C THR A 124 13.42 5.57 12.46
N SER A 125 13.96 6.51 13.24
CA SER A 125 13.50 6.78 14.60
C SER A 125 12.15 7.48 14.61
N LYS A 126 11.42 7.28 15.71
CA LYS A 126 10.09 7.87 15.96
C LYS A 126 10.18 9.26 16.60
N GLY A 127 11.30 9.98 16.40
CA GLY A 127 11.50 11.33 16.92
C GLY A 127 11.93 11.43 18.39
N CYS A 128 11.94 10.33 19.16
CA CYS A 128 12.39 10.32 20.56
C CYS A 128 13.85 9.89 20.75
N VAL A 129 14.50 9.33 19.72
CA VAL A 129 15.90 8.90 19.78
C VAL A 129 16.72 9.83 18.90
N TYR A 130 17.31 10.85 19.53
CA TYR A 130 18.41 11.63 18.97
C TYR A 130 19.69 11.14 19.65
N ILE A 131 20.49 10.35 18.93
CA ILE A 131 21.86 10.07 19.35
C ILE A 131 22.74 10.56 18.20
N PHE A 132 23.47 11.64 18.48
CA PHE A 132 24.62 12.08 17.70
C PHE A 132 25.81 11.16 17.97
#